data_AF-A0A957UGK4-F1
#
_entry.id   AF-A0A957UGK4-F1
#
_cell.length_a   1.000
_cell.length_b   1.000
_cell.length_c   1.000
_cell.angle_alpha   90.00
_cell.angle_beta   90.00
_cell.angle_gamma   90.00
#
_symmetry.space_group_name_H-M   'P 1'
#
loop_
_entity.id
_entity.type
_entity.pdbx_description
1 polymer ?
#
loop_
_entity_poly.entity_id
_entity_poly.type
_entity_poly.pdbx_seq_one_letter_code
_entity_poly.pdbx_strand_id
1 'polypeptide(L)'
;MTNLIVVHPSFESHWPFVADDLAAGWPTAETQLRRLTREEIRPLGQIVERDATVTRLITLGVPVTVACLTDFPALREMAICPVYGQATLADDLAAALKQRDIQVYHQRSEGFWGQSVAEFALALTLCALRQIPQNYHAMLTSHDPWQRYQASRNQGPGTLGAQFSDNLRFTNG
;
A
#
# COMPACT_ATOMS: atom_id res chain seq x y z
N MET A 1 22.14 1.04 -18.50
CA MET A 1 20.75 1.12 -18.99
C MET A 1 20.06 2.22 -18.21
N THR A 2 19.50 3.25 -18.82
CA THR A 2 18.87 4.34 -18.05
C THR A 2 17.49 3.94 -17.57
N ASN A 3 17.22 4.18 -16.29
CA ASN A 3 15.98 3.83 -15.61
C ASN A 3 15.30 5.08 -15.05
N LEU A 4 13.98 5.13 -15.19
CA LEU A 4 13.15 6.20 -14.65
C LEU A 4 12.02 5.60 -13.80
N ILE A 5 11.85 6.12 -12.58
CA ILE A 5 10.72 5.82 -11.70
C ILE A 5 9.97 7.13 -11.49
N VAL A 6 8.68 7.15 -11.80
CA VAL A 6 7.82 8.31 -11.56
C VAL A 6 6.70 7.91 -10.62
N VAL A 7 6.56 8.64 -9.51
CA VAL A 7 5.59 8.32 -8.47
C VAL A 7 4.70 9.52 -8.14
N HIS A 8 3.39 9.28 -8.14
CA HIS A 8 2.41 10.24 -7.66
C HIS A 8 2.20 10.07 -6.15
N PRO A 9 2.05 11.16 -5.36
CA PRO A 9 1.92 11.08 -3.91
C PRO A 9 0.68 10.30 -3.42
N SER A 10 -0.37 10.14 -4.24
CA SER A 10 -1.51 9.25 -3.90
C SER A 10 -1.13 7.77 -3.89
N PHE A 11 -0.08 7.37 -4.62
CA PHE A 11 0.45 6.03 -4.52
C PHE A 11 1.21 5.86 -3.20
N GLU A 12 2.09 6.80 -2.86
CA GLU A 12 2.87 6.77 -1.62
C GLU A 12 1.99 6.90 -0.35
N SER A 13 0.80 7.51 -0.44
CA SER A 13 -0.14 7.52 0.70
C SER A 13 -0.63 6.12 1.10
N HIS A 14 -0.51 5.15 0.20
CA HIS A 14 -0.86 3.75 0.45
C HIS A 14 0.38 2.85 0.53
N TRP A 15 1.41 3.17 -0.27
CA TRP A 15 2.62 2.36 -0.43
C TRP A 15 3.89 3.22 -0.31
N PRO A 16 4.20 3.75 0.89
CA PRO A 16 5.19 4.82 1.07
C PRO A 16 6.64 4.40 0.79
N PHE A 17 6.95 3.10 0.84
CA PHE A 17 8.33 2.60 0.72
C PHE A 17 8.66 2.09 -0.70
N VAL A 18 7.66 1.84 -1.53
CA VAL A 18 7.84 1.12 -2.81
C VAL A 18 8.76 1.87 -3.76
N ALA A 19 8.62 3.19 -3.88
CA ALA A 19 9.42 3.97 -4.81
C ALA A 19 10.91 3.99 -4.42
N ASP A 20 11.21 4.13 -3.13
CA ASP A 20 12.58 4.12 -2.62
C ASP A 20 13.20 2.72 -2.69
N ASP A 21 12.45 1.67 -2.33
CA ASP A 21 12.92 0.28 -2.43
C ASP A 21 13.24 -0.11 -3.88
N LEU A 22 12.41 0.29 -4.84
CA LEU A 22 12.65 0.08 -6.27
C LEU A 22 13.91 0.82 -6.73
N ALA A 23 14.06 2.09 -6.33
CA ALA A 23 15.22 2.90 -6.69
C ALA A 23 16.52 2.33 -6.09
N ALA A 24 16.47 1.84 -4.84
CA ALA A 24 17.60 1.21 -4.16
C ALA A 24 17.99 -0.15 -4.79
N GLY A 25 17.04 -0.85 -5.40
CA GLY A 25 17.28 -2.10 -6.13
C GLY A 25 18.00 -1.93 -7.48
N TRP A 26 18.10 -0.70 -8.00
CA TRP A 26 18.75 -0.39 -9.28
C TRP A 26 20.07 0.39 -9.09
N PRO A 27 21.01 0.31 -10.05
CA PRO A 27 22.24 1.10 -9.98
C PRO A 27 21.95 2.61 -9.92
N THR A 28 22.45 3.29 -8.89
CA THR A 28 22.16 4.71 -8.63
C THR A 28 22.57 5.63 -9.78
N ALA A 29 23.73 5.37 -10.41
CA ALA A 29 24.25 6.18 -11.51
C ALA A 29 23.35 6.16 -12.76
N GLU A 30 22.46 5.17 -12.87
CA GLU A 30 21.59 4.97 -14.03
C GLU A 30 20.11 5.18 -13.70
N THR A 31 19.77 5.54 -12.47
CA THR A 31 18.38 5.53 -11.98
C THR A 31 17.95 6.91 -11.52
N GLN A 32 16.87 7.40 -12.11
CA GLN A 32 16.22 8.63 -11.70
C GLN A 32 14.89 8.32 -11.04
N LEU A 33 14.70 8.81 -9.82
CA LEU A 33 13.42 8.77 -9.11
C LEU A 33 12.81 10.17 -9.10
N ARG A 34 11.62 10.31 -9.68
CA ARG A 34 10.88 11.57 -9.76
C ARG A 34 9.57 11.48 -8.98
N ARG A 35 9.46 12.28 -7.93
CA ARG A 35 8.23 12.46 -7.14
C ARG A 35 7.43 13.63 -7.68
N LEU A 36 6.13 13.43 -7.87
CA LEU A 36 5.22 14.47 -8.36
C LEU A 36 4.59 15.25 -7.20
N THR A 37 3.99 16.41 -7.50
CA THR A 37 3.14 17.13 -6.55
C THR A 37 1.73 16.53 -6.52
N ARG A 38 0.91 16.89 -5.52
CA ARG A 38 -0.44 16.32 -5.34
C ARG A 38 -1.44 16.78 -6.40
N GLU A 39 -1.18 17.94 -6.98
CA GLU A 39 -2.03 18.59 -7.98
C GLU A 39 -1.76 18.03 -9.39
N GLU A 40 -0.71 17.24 -9.55
CA GLU A 40 -0.28 16.72 -10.85
C GLU A 40 -1.13 15.52 -11.27
N ILE A 41 -2.16 15.80 -12.07
CA ILE A 41 -3.10 14.80 -12.58
C ILE A 41 -2.88 14.45 -14.05
N ARG A 42 -1.91 15.08 -14.71
CA ARG A 42 -1.71 14.90 -16.15
C ARG A 42 -1.10 13.52 -16.46
N PRO A 43 -1.20 13.06 -17.72
CA PRO A 43 -0.48 11.88 -18.16
C PRO A 43 1.04 12.07 -18.16
N LEU A 44 1.79 10.97 -18.03
CA LEU A 44 3.26 10.94 -17.95
C LEU A 44 3.97 11.84 -18.98
N GLY A 45 3.60 11.76 -20.26
CA GLY A 45 4.25 12.51 -21.35
C GLY A 45 4.01 14.03 -21.30
N GLN A 46 3.09 14.51 -20.46
CA GLN A 46 2.90 15.93 -20.20
C GLN A 46 3.67 16.42 -18.97
N ILE A 47 4.24 15.51 -18.20
CA ILE A 47 4.92 15.76 -16.92
C ILE A 47 6.43 15.62 -17.09
N VAL A 48 6.83 14.54 -17.75
CA VAL A 48 8.22 14.20 -18.00
C VAL A 48 8.55 14.61 -19.42
N GLU A 49 9.60 15.42 -19.56
CA GLU A 49 10.12 15.81 -20.87
C GLU A 49 10.58 14.57 -21.63
N ARG A 50 10.52 14.65 -22.96
CA ARG A 50 11.02 13.60 -23.85
C ARG A 50 12.45 13.22 -23.49
N ASP A 51 12.66 11.94 -23.21
CA ASP A 51 13.97 11.38 -22.88
C ASP A 51 14.24 10.15 -23.75
N ALA A 52 15.19 10.31 -24.68
CA ALA A 52 15.58 9.26 -25.61
C ALA A 52 16.55 8.23 -25.02
N THR A 53 16.99 8.41 -23.77
CA THR A 53 17.96 7.52 -23.12
C THR A 53 17.29 6.50 -22.21
N VAL A 54 16.08 6.78 -21.71
CA VAL A 54 15.33 5.89 -20.82
C VAL A 54 14.99 4.58 -21.53
N THR A 55 15.50 3.49 -20.97
CA THR A 55 15.27 2.11 -21.44
C THR A 55 14.29 1.34 -20.56
N ARG A 56 14.17 1.72 -19.28
CA ARG A 56 13.25 1.12 -18.31
C ARG A 56 12.44 2.19 -17.59
N LEU A 57 11.14 1.98 -17.46
CA LEU A 57 10.22 2.94 -16.84
C LEU A 57 9.29 2.28 -15.84
N ILE A 58 9.18 2.82 -14.64
CA ILE A 58 8.15 2.47 -13.67
C ILE A 58 7.28 3.69 -13.41
N THR A 59 5.96 3.50 -13.50
CA THR A 59 4.97 4.51 -13.14
C THR A 59 4.12 4.01 -11.98
N LEU A 60 4.12 4.78 -10.88
CA LEU A 60 3.44 4.45 -9.63
C LEU A 60 2.33 5.47 -9.38
N GLY A 61 1.08 5.09 -9.69
CA GLY A 61 -0.10 5.95 -9.59
C GLY A 61 -0.15 7.08 -10.63
N VAL A 62 0.62 6.99 -11.72
CA VAL A 62 0.67 8.00 -12.79
C VAL A 62 -0.05 7.48 -14.04
N PRO A 63 -1.00 8.24 -14.63
CA PRO A 63 -1.66 7.85 -15.87
C PRO A 63 -0.68 7.80 -17.05
N VAL A 64 -0.82 6.76 -17.88
CA VAL A 64 -0.02 6.58 -19.11
C VAL A 64 -0.96 6.43 -20.30
N THR A 65 -0.65 7.12 -21.39
CA THR A 65 -1.38 7.04 -22.66
C THR A 65 -0.45 6.65 -23.80
N VAL A 66 -1.01 6.27 -24.95
CA VAL A 66 -0.24 5.96 -26.16
C VAL A 66 0.71 7.09 -26.54
N ALA A 67 0.26 8.35 -26.42
CA ALA A 67 1.06 9.54 -26.73
C ALA A 67 2.35 9.61 -25.89
N CYS A 68 2.27 9.22 -24.61
CA CYS A 68 3.43 9.22 -23.71
C CYS A 68 4.56 8.32 -24.21
N LEU A 69 4.24 7.25 -24.95
CA LEU A 69 5.26 6.35 -25.47
C LEU A 69 6.19 7.07 -26.45
N THR A 70 5.67 8.04 -27.22
CA THR A 70 6.47 8.77 -28.22
C THR A 70 7.60 9.61 -27.60
N ASP A 71 7.46 9.97 -26.33
CA ASP A 71 8.44 10.72 -25.55
C ASP A 71 9.62 9.84 -25.06
N PHE A 72 9.48 8.52 -25.12
CA PHE A 72 10.50 7.55 -24.70
C PHE A 72 10.82 6.57 -25.84
N PRO A 73 11.54 7.01 -26.90
CA PRO A 73 11.79 6.19 -28.09
C PRO A 73 12.66 4.95 -27.81
N ALA A 74 13.55 4.99 -26.82
CA ALA A 74 14.44 3.88 -26.46
C ALA A 74 13.85 2.91 -25.41
N LEU A 75 12.61 3.13 -24.98
CA LEU A 75 11.94 2.32 -23.96
C LEU A 75 11.85 0.85 -24.39
N ARG A 76 12.25 -0.06 -23.52
CA ARG A 76 12.22 -1.52 -23.72
C ARG A 76 11.41 -2.25 -22.66
N GLU A 77 11.38 -1.72 -21.45
CA GLU A 77 10.73 -2.36 -20.30
C GLU A 77 9.88 -1.33 -19.54
N MET A 78 8.67 -1.71 -19.15
CA MET A 78 7.77 -0.82 -18.44
C MET A 78 6.95 -1.54 -17.35
N ALA A 79 6.73 -0.87 -16.23
CA ALA A 79 5.70 -1.24 -15.26
C ALA A 79 4.73 -0.07 -15.03
N ILE A 80 3.44 -0.37 -15.07
CA ILE A 80 2.35 0.56 -14.76
C ILE A 80 1.63 0.01 -13.54
N CYS A 81 1.76 0.70 -12.41
CA CYS A 81 1.21 0.27 -11.14
C CYS A 81 0.18 1.31 -10.67
N PRO A 82 -1.13 0.99 -10.70
CA PRO A 82 -2.13 1.82 -10.06
C PRO A 82 -1.99 1.70 -8.53
N VAL A 83 -2.73 2.54 -7.79
CA VAL A 83 -2.74 2.47 -6.32
C VAL A 83 -3.27 1.11 -5.83
N TYR A 84 -4.26 0.53 -6.49
CA TYR A 84 -4.84 -0.77 -6.15
C TYR A 84 -5.12 -1.57 -7.41
N GLY A 85 -5.08 -2.90 -7.30
CA GLY A 85 -5.35 -3.77 -8.44
C GLY A 85 -4.20 -3.86 -9.42
N GLN A 86 -4.44 -4.58 -10.50
CA GLN A 86 -3.59 -4.54 -11.68
C GLN A 86 -3.99 -3.37 -12.58
N ALA A 87 -3.02 -2.78 -13.28
CA ALA A 87 -3.32 -1.80 -14.32
C ALA A 87 -4.20 -2.46 -15.40
N THR A 88 -5.42 -1.97 -15.56
CA THR A 88 -6.21 -2.23 -16.76
C THR A 88 -5.67 -1.32 -17.87
N LEU A 89 -4.89 -1.89 -18.78
CA LEU A 89 -4.42 -1.17 -19.96
C LEU A 89 -5.58 -1.02 -20.95
N ALA A 90 -5.76 0.18 -21.47
CA ALA A 90 -6.64 0.38 -22.62
C ALA A 90 -6.08 -0.39 -23.84
N ASP A 91 -6.97 -0.91 -24.69
CA ASP A 91 -6.59 -1.80 -25.80
C ASP A 91 -5.59 -1.14 -26.77
N ASP A 92 -5.72 0.16 -26.99
CA ASP A 92 -4.83 0.96 -27.82
C ASP A 92 -3.42 1.07 -27.23
N LEU A 93 -3.31 1.29 -25.92
CA LEU A 93 -2.05 1.31 -25.20
C LEU A 93 -1.39 -0.07 -25.20
N ALA A 94 -2.15 -1.13 -24.96
CA ALA A 94 -1.66 -2.50 -25.01
C ALA A 94 -1.13 -2.86 -26.41
N ALA A 95 -1.86 -2.49 -27.46
CA ALA A 95 -1.44 -2.68 -28.85
C ALA A 95 -0.15 -1.89 -29.17
N ALA A 96 -0.06 -0.63 -28.73
CA ALA A 96 1.12 0.21 -28.97
C ALA A 96 2.38 -0.32 -28.26
N LEU A 97 2.25 -0.79 -27.01
CA LEU A 97 3.34 -1.42 -26.27
C LEU A 97 3.83 -2.69 -26.98
N LYS A 98 2.90 -3.54 -27.45
CA LYS A 98 3.23 -4.74 -28.20
C LYS A 98 3.87 -4.44 -29.55
N GLN A 99 3.36 -3.48 -30.31
CA GLN A 99 3.90 -3.09 -31.61
C GLN A 99 5.36 -2.61 -31.50
N ARG A 100 5.71 -2.01 -30.36
CA ARG A 100 7.06 -1.52 -30.06
C ARG A 100 7.96 -2.53 -29.35
N ASP A 101 7.49 -3.76 -29.16
CA ASP A 101 8.20 -4.82 -28.42
C ASP A 101 8.65 -4.37 -27.02
N ILE A 102 7.81 -3.58 -26.35
CA ILE A 102 8.05 -3.14 -24.97
C ILE A 102 7.54 -4.23 -24.02
N GLN A 103 8.44 -4.79 -23.22
CA GLN A 103 8.11 -5.76 -22.19
C GLN A 103 7.38 -5.06 -21.04
N VAL A 104 6.15 -5.47 -20.77
CA VAL A 104 5.36 -4.96 -19.66
C VAL A 104 5.44 -5.91 -18.48
N TYR A 105 5.71 -5.36 -17.29
CA TYR A 105 5.73 -6.09 -16.03
C TYR A 105 4.47 -5.78 -15.21
N HIS A 106 3.87 -6.84 -14.68
CA HIS A 106 2.70 -6.76 -13.81
C HIS A 106 3.00 -7.40 -12.46
N GLN A 107 2.41 -6.83 -11.41
CA GLN A 107 2.45 -7.43 -10.10
C GLN A 107 1.65 -8.73 -10.09
N ARG A 108 2.29 -9.82 -9.64
CA ARG A 108 1.76 -11.18 -9.79
C ARG A 108 0.69 -11.55 -8.77
N SER A 109 0.67 -10.88 -7.62
CA SER A 109 -0.31 -11.12 -6.58
C SER A 109 -0.51 -9.87 -5.72
N GLU A 110 -1.64 -9.81 -5.05
CA GLU A 110 -1.92 -8.86 -3.97
C GLU A 110 -1.60 -9.44 -2.59
N GLY A 111 -1.02 -10.64 -2.50
CA GLY A 111 -0.78 -11.30 -1.22
C GLY A 111 0.29 -10.62 -0.33
N PHE A 112 1.07 -9.69 -0.90
CA PHE A 112 2.22 -9.06 -0.24
C PHE A 112 1.85 -8.21 0.99
N TRP A 113 0.60 -7.76 1.11
CA TRP A 113 0.12 -7.00 2.27
C TRP A 113 -0.83 -7.81 3.17
N GLY A 114 -1.07 -9.08 2.84
CA GLY A 114 -2.00 -9.96 3.57
C GLY A 114 -1.58 -10.20 5.03
N GLN A 115 -0.27 -10.30 5.30
CA GLN A 115 0.23 -10.44 6.67
C GLN A 115 -0.11 -9.21 7.52
N SER A 116 0.10 -8.00 7.00
CA SER A 116 -0.23 -6.75 7.70
C SER A 116 -1.73 -6.65 8.01
N VAL A 117 -2.60 -7.01 7.06
CA VAL A 117 -4.05 -7.06 7.27
C VAL A 117 -4.43 -8.06 8.36
N ALA A 118 -3.83 -9.25 8.33
CA ALA A 118 -4.09 -10.30 9.33
C ALA A 118 -3.63 -9.87 10.74
N GLU A 119 -2.44 -9.26 10.85
CA GLU A 119 -1.93 -8.71 12.10
C GLU A 119 -2.85 -7.62 12.65
N PHE A 120 -3.31 -6.71 11.79
CA PHE A 120 -4.24 -5.65 12.20
C PHE A 120 -5.58 -6.20 12.69
N ALA A 121 -6.16 -7.17 11.96
CA ALA A 121 -7.40 -7.82 12.36
C ALA A 121 -7.26 -8.58 13.70
N LEU A 122 -6.15 -9.29 13.90
CA LEU A 122 -5.84 -9.97 15.16
C LEU A 122 -5.69 -8.97 16.30
N ALA A 123 -4.96 -7.87 16.09
CA ALA A 123 -4.76 -6.84 17.11
C ALA A 123 -6.10 -6.18 17.52
N LEU A 124 -6.96 -5.84 16.54
CA LEU A 124 -8.30 -5.30 16.82
C LEU A 124 -9.15 -6.29 17.62
N THR A 125 -9.11 -7.57 17.26
CA THR A 125 -9.83 -8.64 17.96
C THR A 125 -9.35 -8.76 19.41
N LEU A 126 -8.04 -8.76 19.63
CA LEU A 126 -7.46 -8.79 20.97
C LEU A 126 -7.81 -7.52 21.76
N CYS A 127 -7.78 -6.35 21.14
CA CYS A 127 -8.18 -5.10 21.78
C CYS A 127 -9.63 -5.14 22.26
N ALA A 128 -10.54 -5.69 21.45
CA ALA A 128 -11.94 -5.85 21.81
C ALA A 128 -12.12 -6.87 22.95
N LEU A 129 -11.65 -8.12 22.76
CA LEU A 129 -11.76 -9.20 23.74
C LEU A 129 -11.12 -8.86 25.08
N ARG A 130 -10.02 -8.10 25.04
CA ARG A 130 -9.28 -7.71 26.23
C ARG A 130 -9.62 -6.31 26.70
N GLN A 131 -10.56 -5.61 26.08
CA GLN A 131 -10.98 -4.25 26.42
C GLN A 131 -9.76 -3.31 26.62
N ILE A 132 -8.72 -3.46 25.79
CA ILE A 132 -7.44 -2.76 25.98
C ILE A 132 -7.64 -1.24 25.95
N PRO A 133 -8.37 -0.65 24.99
CA PRO A 133 -8.59 0.79 24.96
C PRO A 133 -9.34 1.32 26.19
N GLN A 134 -10.36 0.60 26.68
CA GLN A 134 -11.16 1.00 27.85
C GLN A 134 -10.31 0.97 29.11
N ASN A 135 -9.50 -0.07 29.28
CA ASN A 135 -8.60 -0.18 30.43
C ASN A 135 -7.49 0.85 30.38
N TYR A 136 -6.94 1.13 29.19
CA TYR A 136 -5.98 2.23 29.01
C TYR A 136 -6.59 3.58 29.42
N HIS A 137 -7.82 3.86 29.00
CA HIS A 137 -8.50 5.10 29.39
C HIS A 137 -8.75 5.18 30.91
N ALA A 138 -9.10 4.08 31.57
CA ALA A 138 -9.23 4.03 33.03
C ALA A 138 -7.90 4.35 33.74
N MET A 139 -6.77 3.90 33.22
CA MET A 139 -5.44 4.23 33.76
C MET A 139 -5.10 5.73 33.66
N LEU A 140 -5.65 6.43 32.67
CA LEU A 140 -5.43 7.88 32.55
C LEU A 140 -6.17 8.67 33.64
N THR A 141 -7.17 8.07 34.28
CA THR A 141 -8.08 8.75 35.21
C THR A 141 -8.02 8.22 36.65
N SER A 142 -7.34 7.10 36.89
CA SER A 142 -7.11 6.55 38.24
C SER A 142 -5.77 5.82 38.34
N HIS A 143 -5.15 5.90 39.53
CA HIS A 143 -3.93 5.17 39.90
C HIS A 143 -4.24 3.92 40.74
N ASP A 144 -5.51 3.59 40.94
CA ASP A 144 -5.90 2.40 41.70
C ASP A 144 -5.37 1.12 41.02
N PRO A 145 -5.03 0.08 41.80
CA PRO A 145 -4.64 -1.20 41.23
C PRO A 145 -5.70 -1.74 40.27
N TRP A 146 -5.27 -2.18 39.08
CA TRP A 146 -6.20 -2.68 38.07
C TRP A 146 -6.90 -3.96 38.57
N GLN A 147 -8.19 -3.84 38.88
CA GLN A 147 -9.04 -4.96 39.28
C GLN A 147 -9.94 -5.41 38.13
N ARG A 148 -9.35 -6.09 37.14
CA ARG A 148 -10.07 -6.58 35.95
C ARG A 148 -11.09 -7.68 36.24
N TYR A 149 -10.71 -8.62 37.10
CA TYR A 149 -11.51 -9.78 37.47
C TYR A 149 -11.39 -10.00 38.97
N GLN A 150 -12.52 -10.26 39.61
CA GLN A 150 -12.58 -10.72 40.98
C GLN A 150 -13.53 -11.90 41.08
N ALA A 151 -12.99 -13.05 41.46
CA ALA A 151 -13.78 -14.28 41.57
C ALA A 151 -15.00 -14.14 42.48
N SER A 152 -14.98 -13.22 43.45
CA SER A 152 -16.14 -12.92 44.31
C SER A 152 -17.19 -12.02 43.66
N ARG A 153 -16.81 -11.13 42.74
CA ARG A 153 -17.73 -10.20 42.04
C ARG A 153 -18.23 -10.72 40.70
N ASN A 154 -17.49 -11.63 40.10
CA ASN A 154 -17.73 -12.16 38.76
C ASN A 154 -18.26 -13.60 38.80
N GLN A 155 -19.24 -13.84 39.67
CA GLN A 155 -19.89 -15.14 39.81
C GLN A 155 -21.23 -15.16 39.06
N GLY A 156 -21.47 -16.23 38.30
CA GLY A 156 -22.75 -16.50 37.67
C GLY A 156 -22.91 -15.92 36.25
N PRO A 157 -24.02 -16.28 35.58
CA PRO A 157 -24.24 -15.96 34.17
C PRO A 157 -24.22 -14.45 33.89
N GLY A 158 -23.64 -14.06 32.74
CA GLY A 158 -23.58 -12.66 32.31
C GLY A 158 -22.50 -11.80 32.99
N THR A 159 -21.65 -12.39 33.84
CA THR A 159 -20.48 -11.73 34.42
C THR A 159 -19.20 -12.07 33.64
N LEU A 160 -18.15 -11.28 33.86
CA LEU A 160 -16.84 -11.46 33.20
C LEU A 160 -16.17 -12.79 33.62
N GLY A 161 -15.90 -13.67 32.67
CA GLY A 161 -15.20 -14.92 32.90
C GLY A 161 -13.68 -14.73 33.00
N ALA A 162 -13.04 -15.35 33.98
CA ALA A 162 -11.59 -15.29 34.15
C ALA A 162 -10.80 -15.77 32.93
N GLN A 163 -11.33 -16.80 32.23
CA GLN A 163 -10.61 -17.48 31.16
C GLN A 163 -10.73 -16.78 29.80
N PHE A 164 -11.90 -16.24 29.46
CA PHE A 164 -12.13 -15.58 28.16
C PHE A 164 -12.23 -14.06 28.25
N SER A 165 -12.04 -13.50 29.46
CA SER A 165 -11.84 -12.06 29.70
C SER A 165 -13.00 -11.13 29.32
N ASP A 166 -14.20 -11.68 29.11
CA ASP A 166 -15.45 -10.97 28.84
C ASP A 166 -16.66 -11.75 29.43
N ASN A 167 -17.90 -11.32 29.22
CA ASN A 167 -19.12 -12.02 29.63
C ASN A 167 -19.81 -12.74 28.45
N LEU A 168 -20.76 -13.62 28.74
CA LEU A 168 -21.44 -14.45 27.72
C LEU A 168 -22.33 -13.67 26.73
N ARG A 169 -22.56 -12.37 26.95
CA ARG A 169 -23.24 -11.49 25.98
C ARG A 169 -22.27 -10.90 24.96
N PHE A 170 -20.98 -11.16 25.09
CA PHE A 170 -20.00 -10.81 24.07
C PHE A 170 -20.20 -11.71 22.85
N THR A 171 -21.10 -11.30 21.97
CA THR A 171 -21.17 -11.76 20.59
C THR A 171 -19.92 -11.25 19.87
N ASN A 172 -19.00 -12.15 19.56
CA ASN A 172 -18.01 -11.89 18.52
C ASN A 172 -18.78 -11.77 17.19
N GLY A 173 -18.96 -10.56 16.68
CA GLY A 173 -19.62 -10.32 15.37
C GLY A 173 -21.13 -10.33 15.43
#